data_AF-A8GLM5-F1
#
_entry.id   AF-A8GLM5-F1
#
_cell.length_a   1.000
_cell.length_b   1.000
_cell.length_c   1.000
_cell.angle_alpha   90.00
_cell.angle_beta   90.00
_cell.angle_gamma   90.00
#
_symmetry.space_group_name_H-M   'P 1'
#
loop_
_entity.id
_entity.type
_entity.pdbx_description
1 polymer ?
#
loop_
_entity_poly.entity_id
_entity_poly.type
_entity_poly.pdbx_seq_one_letter_code
_entity_poly.pdbx_strand_id
1 'polypeptide(L)'
;MSKAEFARRVGLSRPAVTKLCSSGRIPVKANGQLDYDIALAAYKRTQQVGREVSADNGKIKASPAAPPPQDFPDSDDSPVAGNSRMIQQFNKAKTIEKTFQAKLRQLEYEEKNKTLVPRTEVEDDAAVAASELRGRLFSIPARAAVVCEGKTAREIERIIETELNQAFEELQARFLTDHQG
;
A
#
# COMPACT_ATOMS: atom_id res chain seq x y z
N MET A 1 -40.98 -3.48 14.38
CA MET A 1 -40.75 -4.91 14.02
C MET A 1 -39.71 -5.55 14.94
N SER A 2 -39.70 -6.89 15.02
CA SER A 2 -38.74 -7.63 15.84
C SER A 2 -37.37 -7.77 15.15
N LYS A 3 -36.28 -7.89 15.93
CA LYS A 3 -34.92 -8.11 15.41
C LYS A 3 -34.82 -9.34 14.51
N ALA A 4 -35.57 -10.40 14.81
CA ALA A 4 -35.61 -11.62 14.00
C ALA A 4 -36.34 -11.43 12.66
N GLU A 5 -37.35 -10.56 12.64
CA GLU A 5 -38.13 -10.23 11.45
C GLU A 5 -37.32 -9.35 10.50
N PHE A 6 -36.63 -8.34 11.03
CA PHE A 6 -35.67 -7.52 10.28
C PHE A 6 -34.55 -8.36 9.67
N ALA A 7 -33.99 -9.30 10.44
CA ALA A 7 -32.94 -10.21 9.98
C ALA A 7 -33.37 -11.01 8.75
N ARG A 8 -34.58 -11.58 8.76
CA ARG A 8 -35.13 -12.34 7.63
C ARG A 8 -35.33 -11.47 6.39
N ARG A 9 -35.77 -10.22 6.56
CA ARG A 9 -36.09 -9.32 5.45
C ARG A 9 -34.86 -8.72 4.77
N VAL A 10 -33.77 -8.53 5.52
CA VAL A 10 -32.49 -8.02 5.00
C VAL A 10 -31.51 -9.16 4.63
N GLY A 11 -31.88 -10.42 4.90
CA GLY A 11 -31.04 -11.59 4.60
C GLY A 11 -29.86 -11.77 5.57
N LEU A 12 -29.98 -11.26 6.80
CA LEU A 12 -28.95 -11.35 7.83
C LEU A 12 -29.30 -12.40 8.89
N SER A 13 -28.28 -12.91 9.59
CA SER A 13 -28.50 -13.77 10.76
C SER A 13 -28.96 -12.94 11.97
N ARG A 14 -29.82 -13.51 12.81
CA ARG A 14 -30.28 -12.87 14.06
C ARG A 14 -29.12 -12.43 14.99
N PRO A 15 -28.03 -13.20 15.13
CA PRO A 15 -26.84 -12.76 15.88
C PRO A 15 -26.17 -11.52 15.25
N ALA A 16 -26.09 -11.45 13.91
CA ALA A 16 -25.50 -10.29 13.22
C ALA A 16 -26.31 -9.00 13.46
N VAL A 17 -27.64 -9.08 13.40
CA VAL A 17 -28.51 -7.94 13.73
C VAL A 17 -28.35 -7.52 15.20
N THR A 18 -28.20 -8.49 16.10
CA THR A 18 -27.98 -8.21 17.53
C THR A 18 -26.66 -7.47 17.76
N LYS A 19 -25.59 -7.88 17.08
CA LYS A 19 -24.29 -7.20 17.12
C LYS A 19 -24.34 -5.78 16.55
N LEU A 20 -25.11 -5.55 15.48
CA LEU A 20 -25.30 -4.22 14.89
C LEU A 20 -26.11 -3.28 15.80
N CYS A 21 -27.08 -3.82 16.53
CA CYS A 21 -27.81 -3.07 17.54
C CYS A 21 -26.92 -2.76 18.76
N SER A 22 -26.15 -3.73 19.25
CA SER A 22 -25.28 -3.53 20.43
C SER A 22 -24.10 -2.61 20.16
N SER A 23 -23.63 -2.54 18.91
CA SER A 23 -22.59 -1.60 18.47
C SER A 23 -23.14 -0.21 18.14
N GLY A 24 -24.44 0.06 18.36
CA GLY A 24 -25.07 1.35 18.10
C GLY A 24 -25.24 1.72 16.62
N ARG A 25 -24.90 0.81 15.70
CA ARG A 25 -24.96 1.05 14.25
C ARG A 25 -26.37 0.97 13.68
N ILE A 26 -27.28 0.26 14.35
CA ILE A 26 -28.70 0.26 14.04
C ILE A 26 -29.44 0.80 15.27
N PRO A 27 -30.18 1.91 15.16
CA PRO A 27 -30.92 2.46 16.28
C PRO A 27 -32.08 1.54 16.67
N VAL A 28 -32.21 1.28 17.98
CA VAL A 28 -33.33 0.53 18.56
C VAL A 28 -34.25 1.52 19.26
N LYS A 29 -35.57 1.43 19.04
CA LYS A 29 -36.54 2.29 19.73
C LYS A 29 -36.56 1.96 21.22
N ALA A 30 -37.02 2.90 22.05
CA ALA A 30 -37.11 2.75 23.50
C ALA A 30 -37.94 1.52 23.95
N ASN A 31 -38.85 1.02 23.10
CA ASN A 31 -39.63 -0.19 23.34
C ASN A 31 -38.95 -1.50 22.87
N GLY A 32 -37.66 -1.46 22.51
CA GLY A 32 -36.88 -2.62 22.07
C GLY A 32 -37.16 -3.10 20.63
N GLN A 33 -38.05 -2.40 19.90
CA GLN A 33 -38.38 -2.72 18.51
C GLN A 33 -37.53 -1.91 17.51
N LEU A 34 -37.38 -2.43 16.30
CA LEU A 34 -36.70 -1.73 15.21
C LEU A 34 -37.75 -1.05 14.32
N ASP A 35 -37.40 0.16 13.86
CA ASP A 35 -38.03 0.78 12.70
C ASP A 35 -37.38 0.23 11.43
N TYR A 36 -38.17 -0.23 10.47
CA TYR A 36 -37.63 -0.84 9.25
C TYR A 36 -36.83 0.15 8.42
N ASP A 37 -37.40 1.32 8.16
CA ASP A 37 -36.83 2.29 7.22
C ASP A 37 -35.57 2.92 7.81
N ILE A 38 -35.60 3.24 9.11
CA ILE A 38 -34.45 3.80 9.83
C ILE A 38 -33.34 2.74 9.97
N ALA A 39 -33.68 1.49 10.30
CA ALA A 39 -32.70 0.42 10.45
C ALA A 39 -32.06 0.03 9.12
N LEU A 40 -32.83 0.01 8.03
CA LEU A 40 -32.31 -0.29 6.69
C LEU A 40 -31.38 0.81 6.20
N ALA A 41 -31.74 2.09 6.42
CA ALA A 41 -30.89 3.22 6.08
C ALA A 41 -29.56 3.21 6.87
N ALA A 42 -29.63 2.94 8.18
CA ALA A 42 -28.45 2.84 9.04
C ALA A 42 -27.56 1.64 8.66
N TYR A 43 -28.17 0.51 8.29
CA TYR A 43 -27.46 -0.66 7.79
C TYR A 43 -26.74 -0.40 6.46
N LYS A 44 -27.42 0.23 5.49
CA LYS A 44 -26.80 0.61 4.20
C LYS A 44 -25.63 1.58 4.38
N ARG A 45 -25.77 2.56 5.28
CA ARG A 45 -24.68 3.49 5.64
C ARG A 45 -23.49 2.73 6.24
N THR A 46 -23.74 1.75 7.09
CA THR A 46 -22.68 0.91 7.67
C THR A 46 -21.95 0.06 6.62
N GLN A 47 -22.65 -0.44 5.60
CA GLN A 47 -22.02 -1.16 4.49
C GLN A 47 -21.17 -0.26 3.59
N GLN A 48 -21.60 0.99 3.36
CA GLN A 48 -20.84 1.97 2.60
C GLN A 48 -19.52 2.34 3.28
N VAL A 49 -19.53 2.59 4.59
CA VAL A 49 -18.30 2.88 5.34
C VAL A 49 -17.29 1.72 5.28
N GLY A 50 -17.75 0.45 5.28
CA GLY A 50 -16.90 -0.73 5.08
C GLY A 50 -16.30 -0.86 3.66
N ARG A 51 -17.01 -0.34 2.66
CA ARG A 51 -16.57 -0.31 1.26
C ARG A 51 -15.66 0.88 0.96
N GLU A 52 -15.87 2.00 1.65
CA GLU A 52 -15.05 3.21 1.60
C GLU A 52 -13.69 2.99 2.27
N VAL A 53 -13.63 2.37 3.46
CA VAL A 53 -12.33 1.99 4.08
C VAL A 53 -11.56 0.93 3.30
N SER A 54 -12.23 0.16 2.43
CA SER A 54 -11.57 -0.80 1.52
C SER A 54 -11.13 -0.17 0.19
N ALA A 55 -11.79 0.92 -0.24
CA ALA A 55 -11.44 1.66 -1.45
C ALA A 55 -10.36 2.73 -1.20
N ASP A 56 -10.30 3.29 0.01
CA ASP A 56 -9.30 4.29 0.42
C ASP A 56 -7.93 3.64 0.75
N ASN A 57 -7.92 2.38 1.19
CA ASN A 57 -6.69 1.64 1.46
C ASN A 57 -5.92 1.18 0.19
N GLY A 58 -6.43 1.51 -1.00
CA GLY A 58 -5.83 1.18 -2.30
C GLY A 58 -5.08 2.34 -2.96
N LYS A 59 -5.09 3.56 -2.40
CA LYS A 59 -4.60 4.75 -3.11
C LYS A 59 -3.86 5.78 -2.24
N ILE A 60 -2.97 5.41 -1.33
CA ILE A 60 -1.97 6.36 -0.81
C ILE A 60 -0.61 5.66 -0.67
N LYS A 61 0.35 6.05 -1.51
CA LYS A 61 1.78 5.74 -1.39
C LYS A 61 2.46 6.80 -0.51
N ALA A 62 3.42 6.35 0.31
CA ALA A 62 4.56 7.05 0.96
C ALA A 62 4.23 8.14 2.00
N SER A 63 4.81 8.24 3.21
CA SER A 63 6.13 7.85 3.74
C SER A 63 6.10 7.80 5.31
N PRO A 64 7.21 7.48 6.02
CA PRO A 64 7.20 6.68 7.26
C PRO A 64 7.03 7.49 8.54
N ALA A 65 6.16 7.03 9.43
CA ALA A 65 6.19 7.38 10.84
C ALA A 65 6.05 6.09 11.65
N ALA A 66 6.85 6.01 12.71
CA ALA A 66 7.04 4.88 13.61
C ALA A 66 5.76 4.11 13.95
N PRO A 67 5.85 2.78 14.20
CA PRO A 67 4.68 2.04 14.68
C PRO A 67 4.20 2.68 16.00
N PRO A 68 2.89 2.92 16.17
CA PRO A 68 2.34 3.41 17.43
C PRO A 68 2.65 2.40 18.55
N PRO A 69 2.78 2.85 19.81
CA PRO A 69 2.94 1.93 20.93
C PRO A 69 1.76 0.96 20.91
N GLN A 70 2.03 -0.33 20.67
CA GLN A 70 0.97 -1.32 20.80
C GLN A 70 0.66 -1.44 22.28
N ASP A 71 -0.45 -0.82 22.68
CA ASP A 71 -1.11 -1.05 23.95
C ASP A 71 -1.23 -2.55 24.19
N PHE A 72 -0.44 -3.05 25.14
CA PHE A 72 -0.71 -4.31 25.78
C PHE A 72 -2.07 -4.18 26.47
N PRO A 73 -3.09 -4.98 26.14
CA PRO A 73 -4.30 -4.96 26.93
C PRO A 73 -3.98 -5.60 28.28
N ASP A 74 -4.17 -4.77 29.30
CA ASP A 74 -4.13 -5.08 30.72
C ASP A 74 -4.66 -6.48 31.04
N SER A 75 -4.00 -7.08 32.02
CA SER A 75 -4.40 -8.30 32.70
C SER A 75 -5.82 -8.18 33.24
N ASP A 76 -6.81 -8.61 32.46
CA ASP A 76 -8.11 -8.99 33.00
C ASP A 76 -7.93 -10.35 33.70
N ASP A 77 -7.78 -10.27 35.02
CA ASP A 77 -7.66 -11.38 35.94
C ASP A 77 -9.06 -11.80 36.40
N SER A 78 -9.74 -12.58 35.55
CA SER A 78 -10.93 -13.35 35.94
C SER A 78 -10.58 -14.84 35.96
N PRO A 79 -10.77 -15.55 37.09
CA PRO A 79 -10.31 -16.93 37.23
C PRO A 79 -11.36 -17.88 36.66
N VAL A 80 -11.28 -18.16 35.35
CA VAL A 80 -12.06 -19.25 34.74
C VAL A 80 -11.16 -20.10 33.84
N ALA A 81 -10.80 -21.28 34.35
CA ALA A 81 -10.26 -22.45 33.65
C ALA A 81 -8.96 -22.23 32.83
N GLY A 82 -7.82 -22.51 33.48
CA GLY A 82 -6.45 -22.38 32.95
C GLY A 82 -6.12 -23.12 31.64
N ASN A 83 -6.95 -24.05 31.19
CA ASN A 83 -6.74 -24.75 29.90
C ASN A 83 -7.30 -23.96 28.70
N SER A 84 -8.37 -23.18 28.88
CA SER A 84 -9.01 -22.46 27.77
C SER A 84 -8.19 -21.23 27.34
N ARG A 85 -7.59 -20.52 28.31
CA ARG A 85 -6.74 -19.34 28.05
C ARG A 85 -5.45 -19.70 27.31
N MET A 86 -4.81 -20.82 27.68
CA MET A 86 -3.60 -21.33 27.02
C MET A 86 -3.90 -21.77 25.57
N ILE A 87 -5.01 -22.48 25.35
CA ILE A 87 -5.44 -22.90 24.00
C ILE A 87 -5.77 -21.67 23.13
N GLN A 88 -6.42 -20.65 23.70
CA GLN A 88 -6.70 -19.40 22.98
C GLN A 88 -5.43 -18.61 22.65
N GLN A 89 -4.46 -18.54 23.56
CA GLN A 89 -3.17 -17.89 23.31
C GLN A 89 -2.37 -18.65 22.24
N PHE A 90 -2.32 -19.98 22.29
CA PHE A 90 -1.65 -20.81 21.31
C PHE A 90 -2.30 -20.69 19.91
N ASN A 91 -3.64 -20.67 19.85
CA ASN A 91 -4.38 -20.46 18.60
C ASN A 91 -4.15 -19.05 18.02
N LYS A 92 -4.02 -18.03 18.87
CA LYS A 92 -3.67 -16.66 18.45
C LYS A 92 -2.25 -16.60 17.88
N ALA A 93 -1.26 -17.17 18.59
CA ALA A 93 0.13 -17.23 18.13
C ALA A 93 0.26 -17.95 16.78
N LYS A 94 -0.39 -19.11 16.64
CA LYS A 94 -0.42 -19.90 15.40
C LYS A 94 -1.10 -19.16 14.25
N THR A 95 -2.11 -18.33 14.54
CA THR A 95 -2.76 -17.48 13.54
C THR A 95 -1.81 -16.39 13.05
N ILE A 96 -1.10 -15.73 13.97
CA ILE A 96 -0.13 -14.67 13.64
C ILE A 96 0.99 -15.23 12.76
N GLU A 97 1.59 -16.34 13.17
CA GLU A 97 2.64 -17.03 12.39
C GLU A 97 2.16 -17.39 10.98
N LYS A 98 0.95 -17.96 10.84
CA LYS A 98 0.36 -18.27 9.53
C LYS A 98 0.13 -17.02 8.69
N THR A 99 -0.30 -15.91 9.28
CA THR A 99 -0.51 -14.67 8.52
C THR A 99 0.81 -14.09 8.00
N PHE A 100 1.87 -14.13 8.81
CA PHE A 100 3.20 -13.70 8.35
C PHE A 100 3.75 -14.65 7.28
N GLN A 101 3.57 -15.95 7.45
CA GLN A 101 3.99 -16.93 6.44
C GLN A 101 3.22 -16.80 5.13
N ALA A 102 1.93 -16.43 5.19
CA ALA A 102 1.14 -16.14 4.00
C ALA A 102 1.61 -14.86 3.28
N LYS A 103 1.93 -13.80 4.03
CA LYS A 103 2.49 -12.56 3.48
C LYS A 103 3.88 -12.77 2.87
N LEU A 104 4.73 -13.58 3.51
CA LEU A 104 6.05 -13.91 2.98
C LEU A 104 5.93 -14.66 1.65
N ARG A 105 5.06 -15.69 1.60
CA ARG A 105 4.78 -16.41 0.34
C ARG A 105 4.16 -15.52 -0.74
N GLN A 106 3.36 -14.52 -0.37
CA GLN A 106 2.82 -13.57 -1.31
C GLN A 106 3.93 -12.68 -1.90
N LEU A 107 4.82 -12.14 -1.06
CA LEU A 107 5.97 -11.36 -1.53
C LEU A 107 6.91 -12.21 -2.40
N GLU A 108 7.22 -13.44 -1.99
CA GLU A 108 8.04 -14.37 -2.79
C GLU A 108 7.38 -14.74 -4.13
N TYR A 109 6.04 -14.82 -4.16
CA TYR A 109 5.28 -15.07 -5.38
C TYR A 109 5.28 -13.83 -6.31
N GLU A 110 5.15 -12.64 -5.75
CA GLU A 110 5.18 -11.37 -6.50
C GLU A 110 6.59 -11.06 -7.04
N GLU A 111 7.64 -11.39 -6.30
CA GLU A 111 9.05 -11.32 -6.72
C GLU A 111 9.33 -12.32 -7.85
N LYS A 112 8.92 -13.58 -7.71
CA LYS A 112 9.07 -14.62 -8.76
C LYS A 112 8.27 -14.33 -10.02
N ASN A 113 7.16 -13.60 -9.90
CA ASN A 113 6.36 -13.16 -11.04
C ASN A 113 6.92 -11.90 -11.75
N LYS A 114 8.14 -11.47 -11.43
CA LYS A 114 8.84 -10.34 -12.06
C LYS A 114 8.14 -8.97 -11.90
N THR A 115 7.28 -8.79 -10.89
CA THR A 115 6.58 -7.51 -10.65
C THR A 115 7.24 -6.67 -9.55
N LEU A 116 8.08 -7.27 -8.71
CA LEU A 116 8.80 -6.58 -7.64
C LEU A 116 10.31 -6.66 -7.88
N VAL A 117 10.98 -5.50 -7.94
CA VAL A 117 12.43 -5.37 -7.86
C VAL A 117 12.77 -4.82 -6.46
N PRO A 118 13.80 -5.34 -5.78
CA PRO A 118 14.26 -4.79 -4.51
C PRO A 118 14.53 -3.29 -4.61
N ARG A 119 14.05 -2.53 -3.63
CA ARG A 119 14.22 -1.07 -3.60
C ARG A 119 15.69 -0.67 -3.67
N THR A 120 16.57 -1.41 -2.99
CA THR A 120 18.01 -1.16 -2.97
C THR A 120 18.63 -1.29 -4.36
N GLU A 121 18.22 -2.28 -5.15
CA GLU A 121 18.73 -2.47 -6.51
C GLU A 121 18.34 -1.33 -7.44
N VAL A 122 17.10 -0.85 -7.34
CA VAL A 122 16.63 0.32 -8.12
C VAL A 122 17.36 1.61 -7.70
N GLU A 123 17.59 1.80 -6.41
CA GLU A 123 18.32 2.96 -5.90
C GLU A 123 19.80 2.95 -6.33
N ASP A 124 20.44 1.78 -6.28
CA ASP A 124 21.83 1.60 -6.70
C ASP A 124 21.97 1.80 -8.22
N ASP A 125 21.10 1.20 -9.04
CA ASP A 125 21.13 1.40 -10.49
C ASP A 125 20.87 2.87 -10.87
N ALA A 126 19.89 3.51 -10.23
CA ALA A 126 19.62 4.93 -10.43
C ALA A 126 20.82 5.81 -10.03
N ALA A 127 21.53 5.48 -8.95
CA ALA A 127 22.72 6.19 -8.50
C ALA A 127 23.89 6.05 -9.50
N VAL A 128 24.08 4.84 -10.06
CA VAL A 128 25.08 4.59 -11.10
C VAL A 128 24.74 5.37 -12.36
N ALA A 129 23.49 5.29 -12.84
CA ALA A 129 23.03 6.00 -14.02
C ALA A 129 23.17 7.53 -13.88
N ALA A 130 22.84 8.08 -12.71
CA ALA A 130 23.02 9.50 -12.41
C ALA A 130 24.51 9.91 -12.39
N SER A 131 25.37 9.06 -11.84
CA SER A 131 26.83 9.31 -11.79
C SER A 131 27.45 9.32 -13.19
N GLU A 132 27.04 8.38 -14.06
CA GLU A 132 27.47 8.33 -15.46
C GLU A 132 26.98 9.54 -16.25
N LEU A 133 25.70 9.90 -16.13
CA LEU A 133 25.15 11.10 -16.78
C LEU A 133 25.92 12.34 -16.34
N ARG A 134 26.17 12.48 -15.04
CA ARG A 134 26.96 13.60 -14.51
C ARG A 134 28.36 13.61 -15.12
N GLY A 135 29.07 12.48 -15.14
CA GLY A 135 30.41 12.38 -15.74
C GLY A 135 30.41 12.82 -17.19
N ARG A 136 29.41 12.38 -17.98
CA ARG A 136 29.25 12.77 -19.38
C ARG A 136 28.99 14.26 -19.53
N LEU A 137 28.02 14.83 -18.81
CA LEU A 137 27.71 16.26 -18.88
C LEU A 137 28.92 17.13 -18.54
N PHE A 138 29.70 16.76 -17.53
CA PHE A 138 30.92 17.49 -17.16
C PHE A 138 32.08 17.32 -18.14
N SER A 139 32.05 16.27 -18.97
CA SER A 139 33.05 16.06 -20.03
C SER A 139 32.76 16.84 -21.33
N ILE A 140 31.51 17.27 -21.55
CA ILE A 140 31.11 18.02 -22.75
C ILE A 140 31.91 19.32 -22.92
N PRO A 141 32.08 20.20 -21.91
CA PRO A 141 32.78 21.46 -22.11
C PRO A 141 34.21 21.29 -22.62
N ALA A 142 34.94 20.31 -22.10
CA ALA A 142 36.32 20.04 -22.51
C ALA A 142 36.40 19.57 -23.96
N ARG A 143 35.47 18.71 -24.41
CA ARG A 143 35.40 18.26 -25.81
C ARG A 143 34.92 19.37 -26.74
N ALA A 144 33.85 20.06 -26.36
CA ALA A 144 33.26 21.12 -27.14
C ALA A 144 34.26 22.26 -27.37
N ALA A 145 35.06 22.62 -26.36
CA ALA A 145 36.08 23.68 -26.49
C ALA A 145 37.05 23.44 -27.66
N VAL A 146 37.49 22.21 -27.86
CA VAL A 146 38.41 21.83 -28.96
C VAL A 146 37.75 22.04 -30.34
N VAL A 147 36.45 21.79 -30.45
CA VAL A 147 35.71 21.88 -31.72
C VAL A 147 35.16 23.30 -31.97
N CYS A 148 35.03 24.10 -30.92
CA CYS A 148 34.45 25.45 -30.99
C CYS A 148 35.43 26.52 -31.48
N GLU A 149 36.73 26.22 -31.56
CA GLU A 149 37.73 27.19 -32.03
C GLU A 149 37.44 27.64 -33.46
N GLY A 150 37.39 28.96 -33.68
CA GLY A 150 37.12 29.56 -35.00
C GLY A 150 35.67 29.46 -35.49
N LYS A 151 34.74 28.95 -34.67
CA LYS A 151 33.33 28.81 -35.04
C LYS A 151 32.48 30.00 -34.64
N THR A 152 31.36 30.20 -35.34
CA THR A 152 30.35 31.19 -34.99
C THR A 152 29.52 30.73 -33.79
N ALA A 153 28.89 31.67 -33.07
CA ALA A 153 28.03 31.37 -31.93
C ALA A 153 26.94 30.33 -32.26
N ARG A 154 26.36 30.41 -33.47
CA ARG A 154 25.31 29.48 -33.92
C ARG A 154 25.82 28.06 -34.16
N GLU A 155 27.06 27.92 -34.60
CA GLU A 155 27.70 26.62 -34.77
C GLU A 155 28.11 26.02 -33.42
N ILE A 156 28.56 26.86 -32.50
CA ILE A 156 28.89 26.47 -31.12
C ILE A 156 27.64 25.94 -30.40
N GLU A 157 26.51 26.65 -30.49
CA GLU A 157 25.23 26.17 -29.95
C GLU A 157 24.87 24.79 -30.48
N ARG A 158 24.95 24.59 -31.81
CA ARG A 158 24.67 23.28 -32.43
C ARG A 158 25.59 22.18 -31.91
N ILE A 159 26.88 22.45 -31.74
CA ILE A 159 27.83 21.48 -31.18
C ILE A 159 27.40 21.07 -29.77
N ILE A 160 27.11 22.05 -28.92
CA ILE A 160 26.70 21.80 -27.53
C ILE A 160 25.38 21.02 -27.50
N GLU A 161 24.41 21.40 -28.33
CA GLU A 161 23.11 20.73 -28.43
C GLU A 161 23.27 19.27 -28.89
N THR A 162 24.10 19.00 -29.89
CA THR A 162 24.41 17.64 -30.35
C THR A 162 25.04 16.80 -29.24
N GLU A 163 26.03 17.34 -28.53
CA GLU A 163 26.70 16.62 -27.43
C GLU A 163 25.75 16.34 -26.25
N LEU A 164 24.86 17.28 -25.92
CA LEU A 164 23.84 17.08 -24.88
C LEU A 164 22.83 16.00 -25.29
N ASN A 165 22.34 16.05 -26.53
CA ASN A 165 21.41 15.05 -27.04
C ASN A 165 22.04 13.66 -27.03
N GLN A 166 23.30 13.54 -27.46
CA GLN A 166 24.02 12.27 -27.40
C GLN A 166 24.14 11.74 -25.96
N ALA A 167 24.47 12.60 -24.98
CA ALA A 167 24.53 12.19 -23.58
C ALA A 167 23.19 11.66 -23.05
N PHE A 168 22.06 12.25 -23.49
CA PHE A 168 20.72 11.79 -23.11
C PHE A 168 20.29 10.52 -23.87
N GLU A 169 20.61 10.39 -25.16
CA GLU A 169 20.31 9.18 -25.94
C GLU A 169 21.04 7.96 -25.36
N GLU A 170 22.30 8.12 -24.97
CA GLU A 170 23.06 7.03 -24.35
C GLU A 170 22.49 6.65 -22.96
N LEU A 171 21.93 7.59 -22.21
CA LEU A 171 21.22 7.30 -20.96
C LEU A 171 19.91 6.54 -21.23
N GLN A 172 19.14 6.97 -22.23
CA GLN A 172 17.90 6.29 -22.62
C GLN A 172 18.17 4.87 -23.13
N ALA A 173 19.23 4.68 -23.91
CA ALA A 173 19.62 3.37 -24.41
C ALA A 173 19.89 2.39 -23.26
N ARG A 174 20.57 2.83 -22.19
CA ARG A 174 20.78 2.00 -20.98
C ARG A 174 19.46 1.45 -20.44
N PHE A 175 18.49 2.32 -20.16
CA PHE A 175 17.21 1.91 -19.58
C PHE A 175 16.32 1.09 -20.53
N LEU A 176 16.41 1.30 -21.85
CA LEU A 176 15.60 0.58 -22.83
C LEU A 176 16.15 -0.84 -23.13
N THR A 177 17.46 -1.04 -23.01
CA THR A 177 18.09 -2.34 -23.31
C THR A 177 17.92 -3.33 -22.14
N ASP A 178 17.81 -2.84 -20.91
CA ASP A 178 17.61 -3.66 -19.70
C ASP A 178 16.21 -4.31 -19.62
N HIS A 179 15.25 -3.89 -20.46
CA HIS A 179 13.91 -4.48 -20.52
C HIS A 179 13.80 -5.76 -21.39
N GLN A 180 14.89 -6.26 -21.98
CA GLN A 180 14.88 -7.47 -22.84
C GLN A 180 15.59 -8.71 -22.24
N GLY A 181 15.93 -8.69 -20.95
CA GLY A 181 16.54 -9.83 -20.22
C GLY A 181 15.56 -10.69 -19.42
#